data_AF-A0AAE4AUS3-F1
#
_entry.id   AF-A0AAE4AUS3-F1
#
_cell.length_a   1.000
_cell.length_b   1.000
_cell.length_c   1.000
_cell.angle_alpha   90.00
_cell.angle_beta   90.00
_cell.angle_gamma   90.00
#
_symmetry.space_group_name_H-M   'P 1'
#
loop_
_entity.id
_entity.type
_entity.pdbx_description
1 polymer ?
#
loop_
_entity_poly.entity_id
_entity_poly.type
_entity_poly.pdbx_seq_one_letter_code
_entity_poly.pdbx_strand_id
1 'polypeptide(L)'
;MTDTIEDVTTTETSGPPRYSVQWADIDVGDEKTLGDLKTVEECDDALARLTQAIITIEGQIELSVNGVEDRSIAWRAKARKALQWKKHARKSVEQLRAELRFERKVAAINNRDHLILEEFRALLPEDQFLKVLRSAAAKNPTAFEVRR
;
A
#
# COMPACT_ATOMS: atom_id res chain seq x y z
N MET A 1 -18.51 -24.63 57.14
CA MET A 1 -17.45 -24.59 56.12
C MET A 1 -18.16 -24.36 54.79
N THR A 2 -18.05 -23.14 54.29
CA THR A 2 -18.72 -22.62 53.10
C THR A 2 -17.79 -22.78 51.91
N ASP A 3 -18.12 -23.65 50.97
CA ASP A 3 -17.42 -23.73 49.69
C ASP A 3 -18.12 -22.83 48.67
N THR A 4 -17.37 -21.82 48.24
CA THR A 4 -17.68 -20.88 47.18
C THR A 4 -17.63 -21.60 45.83
N ILE A 5 -18.71 -21.54 45.07
CA ILE A 5 -18.72 -21.89 43.64
C ILE A 5 -18.35 -20.61 42.89
N GLU A 6 -17.15 -20.56 42.31
CA GLU A 6 -16.79 -19.52 41.35
C GLU A 6 -17.31 -19.89 39.96
N ASP A 7 -18.24 -19.05 39.50
CA ASP A 7 -18.79 -18.98 38.16
C ASP A 7 -17.71 -18.51 37.17
N VAL A 8 -17.16 -19.43 36.39
CA VAL A 8 -16.26 -19.10 35.27
C VAL A 8 -17.07 -19.12 33.99
N THR A 9 -17.81 -18.04 33.76
CA THR A 9 -18.33 -17.68 32.44
C THR A 9 -17.16 -17.18 31.58
N THR A 10 -16.50 -18.10 30.87
CA THR A 10 -15.55 -17.72 29.81
C THR A 10 -16.34 -17.46 28.54
N THR A 11 -16.75 -16.22 28.32
CA THR A 11 -17.17 -15.71 27.02
C THR A 11 -15.94 -15.55 26.12
N GLU A 12 -15.50 -16.64 25.50
CA GLU A 12 -14.60 -16.58 24.35
C GLU A 12 -15.35 -15.95 23.18
N THR A 13 -15.20 -14.64 23.04
CA THR A 13 -15.62 -13.90 21.86
C THR A 13 -14.71 -14.33 20.71
N SER A 14 -15.19 -15.27 19.91
CA SER A 14 -14.60 -15.71 18.63
C SER A 14 -14.54 -14.53 17.65
N GLY A 15 -13.50 -13.70 17.77
CA GLY A 15 -13.05 -12.81 16.71
C GLY A 15 -12.19 -13.57 15.70
N PRO A 16 -12.20 -13.20 14.41
CA PRO A 16 -11.31 -13.81 13.43
C PRO A 16 -9.84 -13.59 13.84
N PRO A 17 -8.94 -14.57 13.64
CA PRO A 17 -7.54 -14.43 14.02
C PRO A 17 -6.92 -13.26 13.24
N ARG A 18 -6.64 -12.15 13.94
CA ARG A 18 -5.92 -11.00 13.39
C ARG A 18 -4.44 -11.33 13.35
N TYR A 19 -3.99 -12.04 12.32
CA TYR A 19 -2.60 -11.93 11.88
C TYR A 19 -2.45 -10.58 11.18
N SER A 20 -2.32 -9.50 11.96
CA SER A 20 -1.95 -8.20 11.42
C SER A 20 -0.45 -8.22 11.12
N VAL A 21 -0.07 -8.78 9.97
CA VAL A 21 1.24 -8.45 9.38
C VAL A 21 1.20 -6.95 9.15
N GLN A 22 1.93 -6.19 9.96
CA GLN A 22 2.07 -4.76 9.71
C GLN A 22 2.73 -4.62 8.34
N TRP A 23 2.21 -3.72 7.51
CA TRP A 23 2.69 -3.53 6.15
C TRP A 23 4.21 -3.33 6.09
N ALA A 24 4.80 -2.76 7.14
CA ALA A 24 6.23 -2.51 7.29
C ALA A 24 7.11 -3.77 7.37
N ASP A 25 6.57 -4.97 7.62
CA ASP A 25 7.38 -6.18 7.83
C ASP A 25 7.43 -7.10 6.60
N ILE A 26 6.79 -6.70 5.49
CA ILE A 26 6.73 -7.51 4.28
C ILE A 26 8.09 -7.44 3.57
N ASP A 27 8.84 -8.54 3.58
CA ASP A 27 10.10 -8.70 2.84
C ASP A 27 9.89 -8.64 1.32
N VAL A 28 10.48 -7.61 0.69
CA VAL A 28 10.46 -7.40 -0.77
C VAL A 28 11.79 -7.78 -1.45
N GLY A 29 12.73 -8.36 -0.70
CA GLY A 29 14.06 -8.74 -1.13
C GLY A 29 15.10 -7.62 -0.97
N ASP A 30 16.38 -7.98 -1.11
CA ASP A 30 17.53 -7.05 -0.99
C ASP A 30 17.62 -6.37 0.40
N GLU A 31 17.33 -7.14 1.46
CA GLU A 31 17.27 -6.67 2.85
C GLU A 31 16.28 -5.52 3.10
N LYS A 32 15.36 -5.28 2.16
CA LYS A 32 14.32 -4.25 2.27
C LYS A 32 12.97 -4.85 2.60
N THR A 33 12.19 -4.07 3.34
CA THR A 33 10.78 -4.31 3.54
C THR A 33 9.94 -3.35 2.69
N LEU A 34 8.63 -3.63 2.62
CA LEU A 34 7.68 -2.73 1.96
C LEU A 34 7.69 -1.32 2.57
N GLY A 35 7.98 -1.18 3.88
CA GLY A 35 8.06 0.12 4.56
C GLY A 35 9.25 0.98 4.14
N ASP A 36 10.28 0.37 3.56
CA ASP A 36 11.48 1.08 3.08
C ASP A 36 11.28 1.73 1.70
N LEU A 37 10.24 1.33 0.96
CA LEU A 37 9.97 1.82 -0.40
C LEU A 37 9.27 3.19 -0.33
N LYS A 38 9.90 4.22 -0.89
CA LYS A 38 9.40 5.61 -0.85
C LYS A 38 9.10 6.18 -2.23
N THR A 39 9.62 5.56 -3.27
CA THR A 39 9.49 6.06 -4.65
C THR A 39 8.82 5.04 -5.57
N VAL A 40 8.25 5.53 -6.68
CA VAL A 40 7.64 4.66 -7.69
C VAL A 40 8.69 3.75 -8.33
N GLU A 41 9.90 4.27 -8.49
CA GLU A 41 11.05 3.61 -9.07
C GLU A 41 11.54 2.46 -8.17
N GLU A 42 11.63 2.68 -6.85
CA GLU A 42 11.93 1.62 -5.88
C GLU A 42 10.86 0.52 -5.87
N CYS A 43 9.58 0.89 -6.03
CA CYS A 43 8.51 -0.07 -6.19
C CYS A 43 8.65 -0.88 -7.49
N ASP A 44 9.00 -0.25 -8.61
CA ASP A 44 9.23 -0.96 -9.89
C ASP A 44 10.38 -1.99 -9.78
N ASP A 45 11.48 -1.62 -9.13
CA ASP A 45 12.61 -2.53 -8.87
C ASP A 45 12.21 -3.70 -7.96
N ALA A 46 11.46 -3.41 -6.88
CA ALA A 46 10.94 -4.44 -5.98
C ALA A 46 9.98 -5.40 -6.71
N LEU A 47 9.11 -4.89 -7.59
CA LEU A 47 8.22 -5.71 -8.40
C LEU A 47 9.00 -6.62 -9.36
N ALA A 48 10.07 -6.12 -9.99
CA ALA A 48 10.92 -6.93 -10.85
C ALA A 48 11.58 -8.07 -10.08
N ARG A 49 12.16 -7.79 -8.90
CA ARG A 49 12.74 -8.81 -8.01
C ARG A 49 11.74 -9.86 -7.57
N LEU A 50 10.56 -9.43 -7.10
CA LEU A 50 9.50 -10.33 -6.65
C LEU A 50 8.99 -11.19 -7.81
N THR A 51 8.86 -10.63 -9.02
CA THR A 51 8.45 -11.38 -10.21
C THR A 51 9.47 -12.44 -10.59
N GLN A 52 10.76 -12.10 -10.59
CA GLN A 52 11.83 -13.06 -10.84
C GLN A 52 11.83 -14.19 -9.81
N ALA A 53 11.66 -13.87 -8.52
CA ALA A 53 11.58 -14.87 -7.46
C ALA A 53 10.36 -15.78 -7.61
N ILE A 54 9.19 -15.24 -7.97
CA ILE A 54 7.96 -16.00 -8.22
C ILE A 54 8.18 -16.99 -9.37
N ILE A 55 8.69 -16.52 -10.52
CA ILE A 55 8.97 -17.37 -11.69
C ILE A 55 9.96 -18.49 -11.32
N THR A 56 11.01 -18.15 -10.57
CA THR A 56 12.03 -19.12 -10.13
C THR A 56 11.41 -20.21 -9.26
N ILE A 57 10.59 -19.84 -8.26
CA ILE A 57 9.94 -20.80 -7.37
C ILE A 57 8.93 -21.66 -8.14
N GLU A 58 8.15 -21.07 -9.04
CA GLU A 58 7.19 -21.79 -9.89
C GLU A 58 7.91 -22.83 -10.76
N GLY A 59 9.00 -22.44 -11.41
CA GLY A 59 9.83 -23.36 -12.21
C GLY A 59 10.41 -24.51 -11.40
N GLN A 60 10.94 -24.24 -10.19
CA GLN A 60 11.47 -25.30 -9.33
C GLN A 60 10.38 -26.27 -8.83
N ILE A 61 9.19 -25.76 -8.54
CA ILE A 61 8.04 -26.60 -8.18
C ILE A 61 7.66 -27.48 -9.37
N GLU A 62 7.61 -26.93 -10.59
CA GLU A 62 7.26 -27.64 -11.80
C GLU A 62 8.28 -28.75 -12.12
N LEU A 63 9.59 -28.45 -12.08
CA LEU A 63 10.65 -29.44 -12.26
C LEU A 63 10.55 -30.58 -11.25
N SER A 64 10.21 -30.26 -9.99
CA SER A 64 9.99 -31.27 -8.95
C SER A 64 8.73 -32.12 -9.19
N VAL A 65 7.63 -31.50 -9.62
CA VAL A 65 6.37 -32.22 -9.89
C VAL A 65 6.53 -33.16 -11.09
N ASN A 66 7.28 -32.75 -12.10
CA ASN A 66 7.55 -33.52 -13.31
C ASN A 66 8.64 -34.59 -13.11
N GLY A 67 9.21 -34.70 -11.91
CA GLY A 67 10.26 -35.69 -11.60
C GLY A 67 11.62 -35.39 -12.22
N VAL A 68 11.83 -34.17 -12.73
CA VAL A 68 13.12 -33.71 -13.27
C VAL A 68 14.11 -33.44 -12.13
N GLU A 69 13.62 -32.89 -11.01
CA GLU A 69 14.37 -32.77 -9.76
C GLU A 69 13.71 -33.61 -8.65
N ASP A 70 14.50 -34.45 -7.97
CA ASP A 70 13.98 -35.16 -6.80
C ASP A 70 13.92 -34.23 -5.59
N ARG A 71 12.71 -33.75 -5.29
CA ARG A 71 12.41 -32.96 -4.10
C ARG A 71 11.28 -33.59 -3.31
N SER A 72 11.44 -33.60 -1.99
CA SER A 72 10.44 -34.16 -1.08
C SER A 72 9.11 -33.40 -1.12
N ILE A 73 8.02 -34.07 -0.73
CA ILE A 73 6.70 -33.45 -0.57
C ILE A 73 6.77 -32.28 0.44
N ALA A 74 7.55 -32.43 1.51
CA ALA A 74 7.76 -31.38 2.51
C ALA A 74 8.44 -30.14 1.91
N TRP A 75 9.42 -30.33 1.02
CA TRP A 75 10.05 -29.23 0.28
C TRP A 75 9.04 -28.51 -0.62
N ARG A 76 8.22 -29.26 -1.39
CA ARG A 76 7.17 -28.68 -2.25
C ARG A 76 6.15 -27.86 -1.46
N ALA A 77 5.74 -28.34 -0.29
CA ALA A 77 4.84 -27.61 0.59
C ALA A 77 5.45 -26.29 1.09
N LYS A 78 6.73 -26.28 1.47
CA LYS A 78 7.47 -25.07 1.84
C LYS A 78 7.59 -24.09 0.67
N ALA A 79 7.93 -24.58 -0.52
CA ALA A 79 8.04 -23.76 -1.73
C ALA A 79 6.70 -23.09 -2.10
N ARG A 80 5.58 -23.81 -2.00
CA ARG A 80 4.23 -23.24 -2.22
C ARG A 80 3.88 -22.14 -1.21
N LYS A 81 4.24 -22.32 0.07
CA LYS A 81 4.06 -21.27 1.07
C LYS A 81 4.89 -20.02 0.75
N ALA A 82 6.17 -20.22 0.40
CA ALA A 82 7.05 -19.12 -0.02
C ALA A 82 6.47 -18.38 -1.26
N LEU A 83 5.96 -19.12 -2.24
CA LEU A 83 5.29 -18.56 -3.42
C LEU A 83 4.09 -17.70 -3.04
N GLN A 84 3.23 -18.17 -2.14
CA GLN A 84 2.07 -17.39 -1.65
C GLN A 84 2.51 -16.09 -0.99
N TRP A 85 3.54 -16.15 -0.13
CA TRP A 85 4.11 -14.95 0.50
C TRP A 85 4.66 -13.96 -0.52
N LYS A 86 5.42 -14.42 -1.52
CA LYS A 86 5.97 -13.53 -2.56
C LYS A 86 4.88 -12.93 -3.46
N LYS A 87 3.81 -13.69 -3.78
CA LYS A 87 2.64 -13.14 -4.48
C LYS A 87 1.91 -12.09 -3.65
N HIS A 88 1.76 -12.31 -2.35
CA HIS A 88 1.17 -11.34 -1.45
C HIS A 88 2.01 -10.07 -1.36
N ALA A 89 3.32 -10.20 -1.15
CA ALA A 89 4.25 -9.06 -1.14
C ALA A 89 4.17 -8.24 -2.43
N ARG A 90 4.15 -8.90 -3.59
CA ARG A 90 4.02 -8.23 -4.90
C ARG A 90 2.74 -7.39 -4.96
N LYS A 91 1.60 -7.94 -4.53
CA LYS A 91 0.32 -7.20 -4.50
C LYS A 91 0.40 -5.97 -3.61
N SER A 92 1.04 -6.07 -2.45
CA SER A 92 1.21 -4.93 -1.53
C SER A 92 2.10 -3.84 -2.13
N VAL A 93 3.18 -4.20 -2.84
CA VAL A 93 4.01 -3.23 -3.58
C VAL A 93 3.23 -2.56 -4.72
N GLU A 94 2.40 -3.31 -5.45
CA GLU A 94 1.53 -2.74 -6.50
C GLU A 94 0.56 -1.70 -5.93
N GLN A 95 0.01 -1.95 -4.73
CA GLN A 95 -0.85 -1.00 -4.04
C GLN A 95 -0.10 0.27 -3.61
N LEU A 96 1.04 0.14 -2.94
CA LEU A 96 1.88 1.27 -2.54
C LEU A 96 2.29 2.12 -3.76
N ARG A 97 2.67 1.48 -4.86
CA ARG A 97 3.00 2.16 -6.11
C ARG A 97 1.83 2.98 -6.65
N ALA A 98 0.60 2.48 -6.55
CA ALA A 98 -0.60 3.20 -6.98
C ALA A 98 -0.86 4.42 -6.09
N GLU A 99 -0.68 4.28 -4.77
CA GLU A 99 -0.79 5.37 -3.79
C GLU A 99 0.23 6.49 -4.09
N LEU A 100 1.51 6.15 -4.27
CA LEU A 100 2.56 7.11 -4.62
C LEU A 100 2.29 7.83 -5.94
N ARG A 101 1.74 7.14 -6.95
CA ARG A 101 1.34 7.77 -8.22
C ARG A 101 0.18 8.72 -8.05
N PHE A 102 -0.79 8.36 -7.22
CA PHE A 102 -1.93 9.20 -6.91
C PHE A 102 -1.48 10.48 -6.20
N GLU A 103 -0.63 10.37 -5.18
CA GLU A 103 -0.05 11.51 -4.48
C GLU A 103 0.72 12.45 -5.41
N ARG A 104 1.61 11.90 -6.27
CA ARG A 104 2.32 12.68 -7.29
C ARG A 104 1.34 13.44 -8.21
N LYS A 105 0.24 12.81 -8.62
CA LYS A 105 -0.77 13.43 -9.49
C LYS A 105 -1.53 14.55 -8.75
N VAL A 106 -1.95 14.32 -7.51
CA VAL A 106 -2.63 15.33 -6.69
C VAL A 106 -1.71 16.53 -6.45
N ALA A 107 -0.45 16.29 -6.11
CA ALA A 107 0.55 17.35 -5.95
C ALA A 107 0.74 18.17 -7.24
N ALA A 108 0.79 17.50 -8.41
CA ALA A 108 0.91 18.17 -9.69
C ALA A 108 -0.32 19.04 -10.04
N ILE A 109 -1.53 18.55 -9.74
CA ILE A 109 -2.77 19.33 -9.92
C ILE A 109 -2.76 20.55 -9.02
N ASN A 110 -2.49 20.36 -7.72
CA ASN A 110 -2.44 21.48 -6.76
C ASN A 110 -1.40 22.53 -7.15
N ASN A 111 -0.23 22.10 -7.64
CA ASN A 111 0.81 23.02 -8.11
C ASN A 111 0.36 23.80 -9.34
N ARG A 112 -0.27 23.13 -10.32
CA ARG A 112 -0.82 23.79 -11.50
C ARG A 112 -1.89 24.82 -11.12
N ASP A 113 -2.80 24.47 -10.23
CA ASP A 113 -3.87 25.38 -9.78
C ASP A 113 -3.29 26.60 -9.04
N HIS A 114 -2.25 26.40 -8.24
CA HIS A 114 -1.51 27.49 -7.60
C HIS A 114 -0.87 28.43 -8.63
N LEU A 115 -0.16 27.90 -9.63
CA LEU A 115 0.45 28.70 -10.70
C LEU A 115 -0.59 29.49 -11.50
N ILE A 116 -1.75 28.89 -11.79
CA ILE A 116 -2.85 29.58 -12.46
C ILE A 116 -3.37 30.74 -11.59
N LEU A 117 -3.55 30.52 -10.29
CA LEU A 117 -3.99 31.57 -9.37
C LEU A 117 -2.98 32.71 -9.25
N GLU A 118 -1.68 32.41 -9.22
CA GLU A 118 -0.64 33.44 -9.21
C GLU A 118 -0.63 34.26 -10.51
N GLU A 119 -0.80 33.62 -11.66
CA GLU A 119 -0.91 34.32 -12.95
C GLU A 119 -2.14 35.26 -12.97
N PHE A 120 -3.30 34.79 -12.50
CA PHE A 120 -4.48 35.64 -12.37
C PHE A 120 -4.27 36.81 -11.40
N ARG A 121 -3.51 36.60 -10.32
CA ARG A 121 -3.15 37.66 -9.38
C ARG A 121 -2.24 38.71 -10.01
N ALA A 122 -1.32 38.29 -10.88
CA ALA A 122 -0.41 39.19 -11.59
C ALA A 122 -1.13 40.00 -12.68
N LEU A 123 -2.13 39.42 -13.35
CA LEU A 123 -2.85 40.04 -14.46
C LEU A 123 -3.99 40.97 -14.04
N LEU A 124 -4.57 40.76 -12.85
CA LEU A 124 -5.71 41.53 -12.38
C LEU A 124 -5.28 42.54 -11.30
N PRO A 125 -5.86 43.76 -11.29
CA PRO A 125 -5.83 44.62 -10.13
C PRO A 125 -6.31 43.86 -8.87
N GLU A 126 -5.65 44.07 -7.74
CA GLU A 126 -5.82 43.24 -6.54
C GLU A 126 -7.27 43.23 -6.01
N ASP A 127 -8.00 44.33 -6.18
CA ASP A 127 -9.42 44.44 -5.84
C ASP A 127 -10.32 43.54 -6.71
N GLN A 128 -10.02 43.42 -8.01
CA GLN A 128 -10.73 42.55 -8.93
C GLN A 128 -10.42 41.08 -8.67
N PHE A 129 -9.14 40.76 -8.42
CA PHE A 129 -8.71 39.40 -8.06
C PHE A 129 -9.42 38.92 -6.79
N LEU A 130 -9.42 39.73 -5.73
CA LEU A 130 -10.11 39.40 -4.47
C LEU A 130 -11.62 39.23 -4.65
N LYS A 131 -12.24 39.99 -5.56
CA LYS A 131 -13.68 39.85 -5.86
C LYS A 131 -13.98 38.52 -6.56
N VAL A 132 -13.14 38.11 -7.50
CA VAL A 132 -13.25 36.80 -8.17
C VAL A 132 -13.06 35.65 -7.17
N LEU A 133 -12.03 35.73 -6.32
CA LEU A 133 -11.78 34.75 -5.26
C LEU A 133 -12.97 34.61 -4.29
N ARG A 134 -13.53 35.72 -3.81
CA ARG A 134 -14.71 35.70 -2.93
C ARG A 134 -15.93 35.10 -3.64
N SER A 135 -16.13 35.41 -4.92
CA SER A 135 -17.24 34.84 -5.70
C SER A 135 -17.06 33.33 -5.91
N ALA A 136 -15.83 32.87 -6.17
CA ALA A 136 -15.50 31.45 -6.30
C ALA A 136 -15.71 30.70 -4.98
N ALA A 137 -15.27 31.27 -3.86
CA ALA A 137 -15.47 30.69 -2.52
C ALA A 137 -16.96 30.60 -2.13
N ALA A 138 -17.76 31.61 -2.48
CA ALA A 138 -19.21 31.58 -2.24
C ALA A 138 -19.94 30.52 -3.09
N LYS A 139 -19.44 30.22 -4.29
CA LYS A 139 -20.04 29.22 -5.19
C LYS A 139 -19.62 27.79 -4.87
N ASN A 140 -18.40 27.60 -4.35
CA ASN A 140 -17.83 26.29 -4.01
C ASN A 140 -17.29 26.26 -2.58
N PRO A 141 -18.13 26.38 -1.55
CA PRO A 141 -17.67 26.49 -0.16
C PRO A 141 -16.84 25.29 0.31
N THR A 142 -17.20 24.07 -0.12
CA THR A 142 -16.49 22.83 0.24
C THR A 142 -15.07 22.73 -0.33
N ALA A 143 -14.75 23.46 -1.39
CA ALA A 143 -13.40 23.53 -1.96
C ALA A 143 -12.44 24.41 -1.13
N PHE A 144 -12.98 25.29 -0.27
CA PHE A 144 -12.22 26.23 0.55
C PHE A 144 -12.26 25.90 2.06
N GLU A 145 -12.98 24.86 2.48
CA GLU A 145 -13.09 24.44 3.88
C GLU A 145 -11.96 23.52 4.36
N VAL A 146 -11.09 23.03 3.48
CA VAL A 146 -10.01 22.10 3.87
C VAL A 146 -8.72 22.87 4.19
N ARG A 147 -8.63 23.36 5.44
CA ARG A 147 -7.43 23.47 6.31
C ARG A 147 -7.72 24.43 7.47
N ARG A 148 -8.21 23.88 8.58
CA ARG A 148 -7.97 24.42 9.93
C ARG A 148 -7.19 23.39 10.72
#